data_AF-A0A2M8LH48-F1
#
_entry.id   AF-A0A2M8LH48-F1
#
_cell.length_a   1.000
_cell.length_b   1.000
_cell.length_c   1.000
_cell.angle_alpha   90.00
_cell.angle_beta   90.00
_cell.angle_gamma   90.00
#
_symmetry.space_group_name_H-M   'P 1'
#
loop_
_entity.id
_entity.type
_entity.pdbx_description
1 polymer ?
#
loop_
_entity_poly.entity_id
_entity_poly.type
_entity_poly.pdbx_seq_one_letter_code
_entity_poly.pdbx_strand_id
1 'polypeptide(L)' 'MPRRKSILIRAEIDIALKSHNCQHNKAHRISQGDKRLKIKSGRSWEHFCVACAKDILRDGVQRVEELIAQLEE' A
#
# COMPACT_ATOMS: atom_id res chain seq x y z
N MET A 1 21.23 -16.01 -13.35
CA MET A 1 19.91 -15.44 -13.69
C MET A 1 19.96 -13.93 -13.48
N PRO A 2 19.53 -13.10 -14.45
CA PRO A 2 19.51 -11.65 -14.28
C PRO A 2 18.52 -11.24 -13.17
N ARG A 3 18.90 -10.23 -12.37
CA ARG A 3 18.08 -9.73 -11.25
C ARG A 3 16.87 -8.98 -11.81
N ARG A 4 15.66 -9.46 -11.56
CA ARG A 4 14.43 -8.75 -11.95
C ARG A 4 14.34 -7.41 -11.22
N LYS A 5 13.97 -6.35 -11.95
CA LYS A 5 13.64 -5.04 -11.36
C LYS A 5 12.24 -5.13 -10.73
N SER A 6 12.07 -4.55 -9.55
CA SER A 6 10.75 -4.39 -8.91
C SER A 6 10.17 -3.05 -9.29
N ILE A 7 8.96 -3.04 -9.85
CA ILE A 7 8.18 -1.82 -10.09
C ILE A 7 7.48 -1.34 -8.82
N LEU A 8 7.15 -2.25 -7.91
CA LEU A 8 6.47 -1.92 -6.66
C LEU A 8 7.45 -1.30 -5.66
N ILE A 9 7.02 -0.18 -5.07
CA ILE A 9 7.60 0.35 -3.84
C ILE A 9 7.39 -0.66 -2.71
N ARG A 10 8.29 -0.66 -1.72
CA ARG A 10 8.18 -1.59 -0.60
C ARG A 10 6.91 -1.28 0.20
N ALA A 11 6.02 -2.27 0.27
CA ALA A 11 4.81 -2.24 1.08
C ALA A 11 4.71 -3.52 1.90
N GLU A 12 4.19 -3.41 3.12
CA GLU A 12 4.07 -4.52 4.06
C GLU A 12 2.79 -4.38 4.90
N ILE A 13 2.25 -5.50 5.38
CA ILE A 13 1.16 -5.52 6.34
C ILE A 13 1.73 -5.70 7.74
N ASP A 14 1.37 -4.81 8.66
CA ASP A 14 1.74 -4.91 10.07
C ASP A 14 0.53 -4.70 10.99
N ILE A 15 0.74 -4.87 12.29
CA ILE A 15 -0.24 -4.62 13.33
C ILE A 15 0.04 -3.27 13.97
N ALA A 16 -0.99 -2.44 14.12
CA ALA A 16 -0.90 -1.15 14.76
C ALA A 16 -0.57 -1.30 16.25
N LEU A 17 0.60 -0.81 16.67
CA LEU A 17 1.01 -0.82 18.08
C LEU A 17 0.36 0.28 18.91
N LYS A 18 -0.10 1.36 18.25
CA LYS A 18 -0.75 2.52 18.88
C LYS A 18 -1.87 3.01 17.98
N SER A 19 -2.92 3.56 18.59
CA SER A 19 -4.02 4.15 17.84
C SER A 19 -3.62 5.48 17.19
N HIS A 20 -3.91 5.64 15.90
CA HIS A 20 -3.59 6.82 15.11
C HIS A 20 -4.58 6.94 13.94
N ASN A 21 -4.56 8.07 13.23
CA ASN A 21 -5.42 8.23 12.06
C ASN A 21 -4.70 7.73 10.80
N CYS A 22 -5.47 7.22 9.84
CA CYS A 22 -4.97 6.85 8.52
C CYS A 22 -4.37 8.07 7.81
N GLN A 23 -3.26 7.88 7.10
CA GLN A 23 -2.61 8.96 6.33
C GLN A 23 -3.46 9.41 5.14
N HIS A 24 -4.21 8.49 4.51
CA HIS A 24 -5.05 8.82 3.37
C HIS A 24 -6.32 9.59 3.76
N ASN A 25 -6.95 9.23 4.87
CA ASN A 25 -8.16 9.89 5.36
C ASN A 25 -8.10 10.04 6.89
N LYS A 26 -8.01 11.30 7.36
CA LYS A 26 -7.92 11.62 8.79
C LYS A 26 -9.16 11.20 9.60
N ALA A 27 -10.30 10.97 8.95
CA ALA A 27 -11.50 10.45 9.60
C ALA A 27 -11.39 8.95 9.96
N HIS A 28 -10.52 8.20 9.28
CA HIS A 28 -10.32 6.79 9.57
C HIS A 28 -9.36 6.62 10.75
N ARG A 29 -9.88 6.09 11.85
CA ARG A 29 -9.07 5.72 13.03
C ARG A 29 -8.56 4.29 12.86
N ILE A 30 -7.27 4.10 13.06
CA ILE A 30 -6.62 2.80 13.20
C ILE A 30 -6.43 2.59 14.70
N SER A 31 -7.03 1.54 15.26
CA SER A 31 -6.91 1.20 16.67
C SER A 31 -5.70 0.28 16.91
N GLN A 32 -5.19 0.28 18.13
CA GLN A 32 -4.17 -0.69 18.54
C GLN A 32 -4.68 -2.12 18.33
N GLY A 33 -3.86 -2.97 17.71
CA GLY A 33 -4.22 -4.34 17.34
C GLY A 33 -4.79 -4.50 15.93
N ASP A 34 -5.16 -3.39 15.26
CA ASP A 34 -5.67 -3.46 13.90
C ASP A 34 -4.56 -3.78 12.89
N LYS A 35 -4.92 -4.55 11.86
CA LYS A 35 -4.07 -4.69 10.67
C LYS A 35 -4.01 -3.36 9.92
N ARG A 36 -2.83 -3.00 9.43
CA ARG A 36 -2.63 -1.81 8.60
C ARG A 36 -1.62 -2.09 7.50
N LEU A 37 -1.68 -1.31 6.45
CA LEU A 37 -0.69 -1.31 5.37
C LEU A 37 0.34 -0.22 5.66
N LYS A 38 1.62 -0.57 5.67
CA LYS A 38 2.71 0.40 5.66
C LYS A 38 3.36 0.43 4.28
N ILE A 39 3.51 1.62 3.72
CA ILE A 39 4.18 1.84 2.43
C ILE A 39 5.42 2.69 2.67
N LYS A 40 6.55 2.29 2.11
CA LYS A 40 7.79 3.03 2.24
C LYS A 40 7.74 4.28 1.35
N SER A 41 7.87 5.45 1.98
CA SER A 41 7.85 6.76 1.35
C SER A 41 9.17 7.48 1.63
N GLY A 42 10.10 7.38 0.68
CA GLY A 42 11.47 7.87 0.85
C GLY A 42 12.19 7.23 2.05
N ARG A 43 12.43 8.02 3.10
CA ARG A 43 13.06 7.60 4.37
C ARG A 43 12.05 7.18 5.45
N SER A 44 10.75 7.38 5.22
CA SER A 44 9.68 7.17 6.19
C SER A 44 8.72 6.06 5.76
N TRP A 45 7.79 5.72 6.64
CA TRP A 45 6.68 4.80 6.35
C TRP A 45 5.36 5.54 6.49
N GLU A 46 4.51 5.40 5.49
CA GLU A 46 3.13 5.87 5.53
C GLU A 46 2.22 4.73 5.94
N HIS A 47 1.26 5.01 6.81
CA HIS A 47 0.38 4.01 7.42
C HIS A 47 -1.07 4.21 6.99
N PHE A 48 -1.68 3.14 6.49
CA PHE A 48 -3.02 3.13 5.94
C PHE A 48 -3.89 2.09 6.63
N CYS A 49 -5.13 2.47 6.95
CA CYS A 49 -6.13 1.53 7.48
C CYS A 49 -6.48 0.47 6.43
N VAL A 50 -7.11 -0.63 6.85
CA VAL A 50 -7.48 -1.75 5.96
C VAL A 50 -8.35 -1.30 4.77
N ALA A 51 -9.28 -0.37 4.99
CA ALA A 51 -10.15 0.13 3.92
C ALA A 51 -9.32 0.82 2.82
N CYS A 52 -8.56 1.86 3.19
CA CYS A 52 -7.69 2.56 2.25
C CYS A 52 -6.63 1.66 1.63
N ALA A 53 -6.09 0.70 2.41
CA ALA A 53 -5.13 -0.27 1.90
C ALA A 53 -5.70 -1.10 0.74
N LYS A 54 -6.94 -1.57 0.86
CA LYS A 54 -7.60 -2.32 -0.22
C LYS A 54 -7.78 -1.48 -1.47
N ASP A 55 -8.19 -0.23 -1.32
CA ASP A 55 -8.42 0.66 -2.46
C ASP A 55 -7.10 0.97 -3.19
N ILE A 56 -6.04 1.29 -2.43
CA ILE A 56 -4.69 1.52 -3.00
C ILE A 56 -4.18 0.28 -3.74
N LEU A 57 -4.36 -0.91 -3.18
CA LEU A 57 -3.89 -2.15 -3.81
C LEU A 57 -4.67 -2.48 -5.08
N ARG A 58 -5.99 -2.27 -5.09
CA ARG A 58 -6.84 -2.49 -6.28
C ARG A 58 -6.45 -1.55 -7.42
N ASP A 59 -6.31 -0.26 -7.11
CA ASP A 59 -5.88 0.77 -8.05
C ASP A 59 -4.47 0.46 -8.60
N GLY A 60 -3.57 -0.04 -7.74
CA GLY A 60 -2.25 -0.52 -8.16
C GLY A 60 -2.29 -1.71 -9.12
N VAL A 61 -3.14 -2.71 -8.84
CA VAL A 61 -3.33 -3.87 -9.72
C VAL A 61 -3.86 -3.43 -11.09
N GLN A 62 -4.91 -2.60 -11.10
CA GLN A 62 -5.50 -2.13 -12.34
C GLN A 62 -4.48 -1.40 -13.21
N ARG A 63 -3.66 -0.51 -12.65
CA ARG A 63 -2.60 0.18 -13.41
C ARG A 63 -1.56 -0.78 -13.97
N VAL A 64 -1.21 -1.83 -13.23
CA VAL A 64 -0.25 -2.84 -13.71
C VAL A 64 -0.85 -3.65 -14.87
N GLU A 65 -2.14 -4.01 -14.77
CA GLU A 65 -2.87 -4.70 -15.85
C GLU A 65 -2.96 -3.82 -17.11
N GLU A 66 -3.25 -2.52 -16.97
CA GLU A 66 -3.27 -1.56 -18.09
C GLU A 66 -1.91 -1.47 -18.80
N LEU A 67 -0.80 -1.49 -18.04
CA LEU A 67 0.54 -1.49 -18.61
C LEU A 67 0.88 -2.81 -19.33
N ILE A 68 0.36 -3.94 -18.84
CA ILE A 68 0.53 -5.24 -19.51
C ILE A 68 -0.23 -5.25 -20.82
N ALA A 69 -1.49 -4.79 -20.82
CA ALA A 69 -2.32 -4.73 -22.03
C ALA A 69 -1.65 -3.91 -23.15
N GLN A 70 -1.01 -2.78 -22.82
CA GLN A 70 -0.26 -1.96 -23.77
C GLN A 70 0.96 -2.67 -24.41
N LEU A 71 1.45 -3.76 -23.82
CA LEU A 71 2.56 -4.55 -24.37
C LEU A 71 2.07 -5.75 -25.19
N GLU A 72 0.79 -6.12 -25.07
CA GLU A 72 0.17 -7.22 -25.79
C GLU A 72 -0.56 -6.77 -27.07
N GLU A 73 -0.73 -5.45 -27.24
CA GLU A 73 -1.20 -4.78 -28.46
C GLU A 73 -0.06 -4.53 -29.46
#